data_AF-A0A963GXU0-F1
#
_entry.id   AF-A0A963GXU0-F1
#
_cell.length_a   1.000
_cell.length_b   1.000
_cell.length_c   1.000
_cell.angle_alpha   90.00
_cell.angle_beta   90.00
_cell.angle_gamma   90.00
#
_symmetry.space_group_name_H-M   'P 1'
#
loop_
_entity.id
_entity.type
_entity.pdbx_description
1 polymer ?
#
loop_
_entity_poly.entity_id
_entity_poly.type
_entity_poly.pdbx_seq_one_letter_code
_entity_poly.pdbx_strand_id
1 'polypeptide(L)'
;MKRSLCALTMAASMLAVAPLAQATIITYRAELSGANEAPPNASPGTGSAIVITDDVANTMSIHASFSGLDGTVTAAHVHCCTALPFAGTAGVATTTPTFVGFPLGVTAGTYDTVLDMLLAGSYNPSF
;
A
#
# COMPACT_ATOMS: atom_id res chain seq x y z
N MET A 1 8.48 -56.21 -37.50
CA MET A 1 7.71 -55.24 -38.32
C MET A 1 6.64 -54.59 -37.46
N LYS A 2 6.79 -53.27 -37.23
CA LYS A 2 5.77 -52.23 -37.08
C LYS A 2 4.55 -52.52 -36.17
N ARG A 3 4.59 -52.09 -34.91
CA ARG A 3 3.45 -51.42 -34.21
C ARG A 3 3.93 -50.46 -33.11
N SER A 4 4.84 -49.55 -33.45
CA SER A 4 5.22 -48.42 -32.58
C SER A 4 4.66 -47.14 -33.18
N LEU A 5 3.35 -46.89 -33.08
CA LEU A 5 2.76 -45.61 -33.50
C LEU A 5 1.31 -45.47 -33.00
N CYS A 6 1.12 -45.26 -31.70
CA CYS A 6 -0.16 -44.74 -31.18
C CYS A 6 -0.05 -43.98 -29.85
N ALA A 7 1.12 -43.93 -29.22
CA ALA A 7 1.31 -43.25 -27.94
C ALA A 7 1.93 -41.84 -28.07
N LEU A 8 1.76 -41.17 -29.21
CA LEU A 8 2.39 -39.85 -29.45
C LEU A 8 1.40 -38.72 -29.75
N THR A 9 0.09 -38.93 -29.59
CA THR A 9 -0.93 -37.90 -29.88
C THR A 9 -1.63 -37.35 -28.64
N MET A 10 -1.25 -37.77 -27.43
CA MET A 10 -1.94 -37.40 -26.18
C MET A 10 -1.07 -36.62 -25.18
N ALA A 11 0.02 -35.99 -25.65
CA ALA A 11 0.91 -35.20 -24.79
C ALA A 11 1.12 -33.75 -25.25
N ALA A 12 0.47 -33.30 -26.34
CA ALA A 12 0.78 -32.02 -26.98
C ALA A 12 -0.27 -30.91 -26.80
N SER A 13 -1.35 -31.14 -26.03
CA SER A 13 -2.49 -30.20 -25.96
C SER A 13 -2.75 -29.56 -24.58
N MET A 14 -1.83 -29.69 -23.62
CA MET A 14 -1.84 -28.86 -22.41
C MET A 14 -0.83 -27.72 -22.51
N LEU A 15 -0.93 -26.88 -23.55
CA LEU A 15 -0.51 -25.49 -23.37
C LEU A 15 -1.59 -24.84 -22.50
N ALA A 16 -1.35 -24.83 -21.19
CA ALA A 16 -2.11 -24.02 -20.27
C ALA A 16 -2.09 -22.58 -20.79
N VAL A 17 -3.25 -22.08 -21.22
CA VAL A 17 -3.47 -20.64 -21.36
C VAL A 17 -3.45 -20.11 -19.93
N ALA A 18 -2.26 -19.76 -19.43
CA ALA A 18 -2.16 -19.03 -18.18
C ALA A 18 -2.93 -17.72 -18.39
N PRO A 19 -3.87 -17.36 -17.51
CA PRO A 19 -4.46 -16.03 -17.57
C PRO A 19 -3.32 -15.03 -17.49
N LEU A 20 -3.33 -14.03 -18.38
CA LEU A 20 -2.49 -12.86 -18.21
C LEU A 20 -2.86 -12.26 -16.85
N ALA A 21 -1.99 -12.38 -15.86
CA ALA A 21 -2.12 -11.62 -14.62
C ALA A 21 -2.05 -10.15 -15.03
N GLN A 22 -3.19 -9.48 -14.99
CA GLN A 22 -3.27 -8.06 -15.30
C GLN A 22 -2.71 -7.33 -14.09
N ALA A 23 -1.43 -6.94 -14.15
CA ALA A 23 -0.81 -6.13 -13.12
C ALA A 23 -1.62 -4.85 -12.93
N THR A 24 -2.26 -4.72 -11.78
CA THR A 24 -2.97 -3.51 -11.40
C THR A 24 -2.02 -2.70 -10.53
N ILE A 25 -1.36 -1.73 -11.16
CA ILE A 25 -0.68 -0.66 -10.44
C ILE A 25 -1.72 0.42 -10.14
N ILE A 26 -2.04 0.59 -8.86
CA ILE A 26 -2.97 1.63 -8.40
C ILE A 26 -2.15 2.72 -7.71
N THR A 27 -2.33 3.97 -8.17
CA THR A 27 -1.72 5.14 -7.54
C THR A 27 -2.79 5.92 -6.77
N TYR A 28 -2.56 6.09 -5.47
CA TYR A 28 -3.34 6.94 -4.58
C TYR A 28 -2.56 8.22 -4.29
N ARG A 29 -3.30 9.31 -4.12
CA ARG A 29 -2.78 10.62 -3.73
C ARG A 29 -3.53 11.10 -2.50
N ALA A 30 -2.82 11.57 -1.50
CA ALA A 30 -3.38 12.16 -0.30
C ALA A 30 -2.82 13.57 -0.11
N GLU A 31 -3.73 14.53 0.08
CA GLU A 31 -3.40 15.86 0.58
C GLU A 31 -3.52 15.83 2.11
N LEU A 32 -2.42 16.06 2.82
CA LEU A 32 -2.39 16.02 4.28
C LEU A 32 -2.73 17.41 4.81
N SER A 33 -3.82 17.53 5.55
CA SER A 33 -4.23 18.77 6.22
C SER A 33 -5.20 18.49 7.35
N GLY A 34 -5.27 19.37 8.36
CA GLY A 34 -6.27 19.28 9.42
C GLY A 34 -7.72 19.28 8.89
N ALA A 35 -7.97 19.93 7.76
CA ALA A 35 -9.29 19.94 7.12
C ALA A 35 -9.72 18.58 6.54
N ASN A 36 -8.75 17.72 6.22
CA ASN A 36 -8.98 16.38 5.67
C ASN A 36 -9.05 15.29 6.76
N GLU A 37 -8.99 15.67 8.04
CA GLU A 37 -9.20 14.76 9.17
C GLU A 37 -10.69 14.42 9.35
N ALA A 38 -10.97 13.34 10.08
CA ALA A 38 -12.32 12.91 10.42
C ALA A 38 -12.48 12.76 11.95
N PRO A 39 -13.02 13.77 12.67
CA PRO A 39 -13.54 15.04 12.17
C PRO A 39 -12.44 16.06 11.80
N PRO A 40 -12.72 17.03 10.89
CA PRO A 40 -11.78 18.09 10.54
C PRO A 40 -11.36 18.93 11.75
N ASN A 41 -10.11 19.41 11.75
CA ASN A 41 -9.56 20.27 12.79
C ASN A 41 -8.75 21.45 12.22
N ALA A 42 -8.26 22.33 13.11
CA ALA A 42 -7.56 23.56 12.75
C ALA A 42 -6.03 23.44 12.74
N SER A 43 -5.48 22.22 12.68
CA SER A 43 -4.02 22.02 12.60
C SER A 43 -3.43 22.77 11.40
N PRO A 44 -2.33 23.52 11.57
CA PRO A 44 -1.62 24.16 10.47
C PRO A 44 -0.76 23.17 9.66
N GLY A 45 -0.62 21.94 10.15
CA GLY A 45 0.17 20.89 9.50
C GLY A 45 -0.31 20.62 8.08
N THR A 46 0.64 20.54 7.16
CA THR A 46 0.36 20.28 5.74
C THR A 46 1.37 19.34 5.12
N GLY A 47 0.97 18.65 4.06
CA GLY A 47 1.83 17.72 3.34
C GLY A 47 1.13 17.04 2.18
N SER A 48 1.84 16.13 1.54
CA SER A 48 1.30 15.27 0.50
C SER A 48 1.86 13.86 0.63
N ALA A 49 1.09 12.88 0.17
CA ALA A 49 1.57 11.51 -0.01
C ALA A 49 1.12 10.92 -1.34
N ILE A 50 2.00 10.15 -1.97
CA ILE A 50 1.69 9.25 -3.07
C ILE A 50 1.91 7.83 -2.56
N VAL A 51 0.88 7.00 -2.70
CA VAL A 51 0.95 5.57 -2.36
C VAL A 51 0.68 4.77 -3.63
N ILE A 52 1.58 3.87 -3.99
CA ILE A 52 1.46 3.03 -5.18
C ILE A 52 1.40 1.58 -4.72
N THR A 53 0.31 0.89 -5.03
CA THR A 53 0.18 -0.54 -4.79
C THR A 53 0.34 -1.31 -6.09
N ASP A 54 1.15 -2.36 -6.07
CA ASP A 54 1.34 -3.29 -7.19
C ASP A 54 0.94 -4.69 -6.72
N ASP A 55 -0.14 -5.22 -7.30
CA ASP A 55 -0.72 -6.52 -6.93
C ASP A 55 0.06 -7.73 -7.50
N VAL A 56 0.91 -7.51 -8.50
CA VAL A 56 1.77 -8.56 -9.06
C VAL A 56 3.07 -8.63 -8.28
N ALA A 57 3.70 -7.47 -8.02
CA ALA A 57 4.90 -7.40 -7.19
C ALA A 57 4.60 -7.61 -5.71
N ASN A 58 3.32 -7.48 -5.29
CA ASN A 58 2.89 -7.44 -3.89
C ASN A 58 3.66 -6.37 -3.10
N THR A 59 3.71 -5.15 -3.63
CA THR A 59 4.41 -4.04 -2.97
C THR A 59 3.51 -2.82 -2.76
N MET A 60 3.86 -2.02 -1.76
CA MET A 60 3.33 -0.68 -1.54
C MET A 60 4.47 0.32 -1.45
N SER A 61 4.61 1.20 -2.43
CA SER A 61 5.52 2.35 -2.37
C SER A 61 4.84 3.53 -1.70
N ILE A 62 5.52 4.20 -0.79
CA ILE A 62 5.02 5.38 -0.09
C ILE A 62 6.04 6.51 -0.24
N HIS A 63 5.60 7.61 -0.83
CA HIS A 63 6.36 8.85 -0.94
C HIS A 63 5.57 9.94 -0.22
N ALA A 64 6.13 10.51 0.84
CA ALA A 64 5.44 11.52 1.63
C ALA A 64 6.35 12.72 1.93
N SER A 65 5.73 13.89 2.06
CA SER A 65 6.35 15.10 2.57
C SER A 65 5.37 15.81 3.49
N PHE A 66 5.88 16.40 4.58
CA PHE A 66 5.06 17.10 5.55
C PHE A 66 5.84 18.23 6.21
N SER A 67 5.12 19.24 6.70
CA SER A 67 5.69 20.39 7.41
C SER A 67 4.60 21.14 8.20
N GLY A 68 5.01 22.17 8.95
CA GLY A 68 4.08 23.08 9.62
C GLY A 68 3.36 22.47 10.81
N LEU A 69 3.91 21.40 11.42
CA LEU A 69 3.32 20.79 12.61
C LEU A 69 3.57 21.66 13.85
N ASP A 70 2.54 21.84 14.69
CA ASP A 70 2.66 22.52 15.98
C ASP A 70 3.49 21.73 17.01
N GLY A 71 3.58 20.42 16.82
CA GLY A 71 4.35 19.49 17.65
C GLY A 71 5.16 18.52 16.80
N THR A 72 5.95 17.68 17.46
CA THR A 72 6.77 16.69 16.75
C THR A 72 5.95 15.48 16.33
N VAL A 73 6.32 14.84 15.21
CA VAL A 73 5.68 13.59 14.76
C VAL A 73 5.88 12.49 15.80
N THR A 74 4.76 11.83 16.16
CA THR A 74 4.73 10.67 17.08
C THR A 74 4.33 9.36 16.40
N ALA A 75 3.71 9.40 15.22
CA ALA A 75 3.21 8.23 14.49
C ALA A 75 3.10 8.53 12.99
N ALA A 76 3.15 7.48 12.17
CA ALA A 76 2.86 7.57 10.74
C ALA A 76 2.42 6.21 10.21
N HIS A 77 1.20 6.12 9.66
CA HIS A 77 0.61 4.88 9.19
C HIS A 77 -0.49 5.16 8.17
N VAL A 78 -0.83 4.14 7.39
CA VAL A 78 -1.95 4.13 6.43
C VAL A 78 -3.16 3.46 7.07
N HIS A 79 -4.30 4.13 6.98
CA HIS A 79 -5.61 3.57 7.33
C HIS A 79 -6.24 2.85 6.14
N CYS A 80 -7.01 1.82 6.40
CA CYS A 80 -7.91 1.19 5.42
C CYS A 80 -9.09 0.58 6.17
N CYS A 81 -10.25 0.40 5.58
CA CYS A 81 -10.84 1.15 4.49
C CYS A 81 -12.24 1.55 4.94
N THR A 82 -12.78 2.63 4.40
CA THR A 82 -14.17 2.99 4.67
C THR A 82 -15.09 2.30 3.67
N ALA A 83 -16.31 1.96 4.09
CA ALA A 83 -17.30 1.31 3.22
C ALA A 83 -17.74 2.23 2.06
N LEU A 84 -17.72 3.54 2.29
CA LEU A 84 -17.98 4.56 1.29
C LEU A 84 -16.78 5.51 1.21
N PRO A 85 -16.37 5.95 0.00
CA PRO A 85 -15.29 6.92 -0.15
C PRO A 85 -15.56 8.19 0.66
N PHE A 86 -14.52 8.70 1.33
CA PHE A 86 -14.55 9.96 2.09
C PHE A 86 -15.61 10.02 3.22
N ALA A 87 -16.06 8.88 3.75
CA ALA A 87 -17.07 8.81 4.80
C ALA A 87 -16.68 7.86 5.94
N GLY A 88 -16.80 8.34 7.18
CA GLY A 88 -16.48 7.58 8.39
C GLY A 88 -14.98 7.52 8.70
N THR A 89 -14.61 6.69 9.68
CA THR A 89 -13.23 6.49 10.13
C THR A 89 -12.82 5.04 9.88
N ALA A 90 -11.62 4.85 9.34
CA ALA A 90 -11.04 3.53 9.08
C ALA A 90 -10.03 3.14 10.17
N GLY A 91 -9.80 1.84 10.35
CA GLY A 91 -8.73 1.32 11.21
C GLY A 91 -7.34 1.54 10.61
N VAL A 92 -6.30 1.42 11.43
CA VAL A 92 -4.90 1.51 10.98
C VAL A 92 -4.46 0.15 10.44
N ALA A 93 -4.20 0.05 9.14
CA ALA A 93 -3.92 -1.22 8.46
C ALA A 93 -2.44 -1.59 8.42
N THR A 94 -1.56 -0.60 8.54
CA THR A 94 -0.11 -0.77 8.43
C THR A 94 0.58 -0.70 9.79
N THR A 95 1.88 -1.02 9.83
CA THR A 95 2.70 -1.06 11.05
C THR A 95 2.45 0.15 11.97
N THR A 96 2.25 -0.14 13.26
CA THR A 96 2.08 0.87 14.31
C THR A 96 3.24 0.82 15.31
N PRO A 97 3.60 1.96 15.96
CA PRO A 97 3.04 3.30 15.76
C PRO A 97 3.52 3.99 14.48
N THR A 98 4.62 3.52 13.88
CA THR A 98 5.20 4.15 12.68
C THR A 98 5.89 3.15 11.76
N PHE A 99 6.02 3.50 10.48
CA PHE A 99 6.86 2.78 9.53
C PHE A 99 8.34 2.81 9.92
N VAL A 100 9.07 1.76 9.56
CA VAL A 100 10.53 1.71 9.75
C VAL A 100 11.18 2.86 8.98
N GLY A 101 12.02 3.64 9.68
CA GLY A 101 12.76 4.76 9.10
C GLY A 101 11.95 6.05 8.91
N PHE A 102 10.68 6.10 9.32
CA PHE A 102 9.93 7.35 9.29
C PHE A 102 10.55 8.37 10.27
N PRO A 103 10.71 9.64 9.89
CA PRO A 103 11.30 10.65 10.77
C PRO A 103 10.33 11.03 11.91
N LEU A 104 10.63 10.54 13.11
CA LEU A 104 9.96 10.94 14.36
C LEU A 104 10.69 12.12 15.02
N GLY A 105 10.01 12.83 15.92
CA GLY A 105 10.64 13.90 16.72
C GLY A 105 10.92 15.19 15.93
N VAL A 106 10.44 15.29 14.68
CA VAL A 106 10.59 16.44 13.80
C VAL A 106 9.24 17.10 13.52
N THR A 107 9.24 18.36 13.07
CA THR A 107 8.03 19.11 12.67
C THR A 107 7.86 19.22 11.15
N ALA A 108 8.82 18.72 10.38
CA ALA A 108 8.81 18.63 8.94
C ALA A 108 9.74 17.50 8.47
N GLY A 109 9.46 16.92 7.32
CA GLY A 109 10.28 15.84 6.77
C GLY A 109 9.75 15.27 5.46
N THR A 110 10.52 14.34 4.91
CA THR A 110 10.13 13.50 3.78
C THR A 110 10.31 12.04 4.14
N TYR A 111 9.56 11.17 3.48
CA TYR A 111 9.65 9.73 3.66
C TYR A 111 9.48 9.04 2.32
N ASP A 112 10.30 8.03 2.06
CA ASP A 112 10.32 7.25 0.84
C ASP A 112 10.61 5.79 1.22
N THR A 113 9.70 4.88 0.90
CA THR A 113 9.86 3.46 1.21
C THR A 113 9.08 2.59 0.25
N VAL A 114 9.47 1.31 0.18
CA VAL A 114 8.69 0.25 -0.45
C VAL A 114 8.48 -0.85 0.57
N LEU A 115 7.22 -1.17 0.84
CA LEU A 115 6.82 -2.26 1.72
C LEU A 115 6.59 -3.52 0.89
N ASP A 116 7.08 -4.66 1.39
CA ASP A 116 6.68 -5.99 0.93
C ASP A 116 5.32 -6.33 1.57
N MET A 117 4.28 -6.41 0.76
CA MET A 117 2.91 -6.67 1.21
C MET A 117 2.65 -8.15 1.48
N LEU A 118 3.61 -9.05 1.23
CA LEU A 118 3.57 -10.44 1.71
C LEU A 118 4.15 -10.58 3.12
N LEU A 119 4.88 -9.58 3.62
CA LEU A 119 5.46 -9.61 4.95
C LEU A 119 4.43 -9.19 6.00
N ALA A 120 4.17 -10.05 6.98
CA ALA A 120 3.25 -9.74 8.09
C ALA A 120 3.64 -8.47 8.86
N GLY A 121 4.95 -8.14 8.91
CA GLY A 121 5.46 -6.93 9.55
C GLY A 121 5.05 -5.60 8.88
N SER A 122 4.56 -5.64 7.63
CA SER A 122 4.03 -4.46 6.93
C SER A 122 2.64 -4.05 7.43
N TYR A 123 1.97 -4.93 8.18
CA TYR A 123 0.60 -4.75 8.65
C TYR A 123 0.54 -4.52 10.16
N ASN A 124 -0.56 -3.91 10.59
CA ASN A 124 -0.98 -3.95 11.98
C ASN A 124 -1.63 -5.31 12.29
N PRO A 125 -1.09 -6.14 13.19
CA PRO A 125 -1.69 -7.45 13.49
C PRO A 125 -3.05 -7.37 14.20
N SER A 126 -3.45 -6.18 14.66
CA SER A 126 -4.78 -5.92 15.25
C SER A 126 -5.80 -5.40 14.25
N PHE A 127 -5.42 -5.24 12.98
CA PHE A 127 -6.30 -4.84 11.88
C PHE A 127 -6.86 -6.08 11.17
#